data_AF-A0A182SEN5-F1
#
_entry.id   AF-A0A182SEN5-F1
#
_cell.length_a   1.000
_cell.length_b   1.000
_cell.length_c   1.000
_cell.angle_alpha   90.00
_cell.angle_beta   90.00
_cell.angle_gamma   90.00
#
_symmetry.space_group_name_H-M   'P 1'
#
loop_
_entity.id
_entity.type
_entity.pdbx_description
1 polymer ?
#
loop_
_entity_poly.entity_id
_entity_poly.type
_entity_poly.pdbx_seq_one_letter_code
_entity_poly.pdbx_strand_id
1 'polypeptide(L)'
;MVSINGHPLGRTYCTMLLAKKFVSQADTSISSNASAAFPVAAIAVALWQRFPDFGRFFLAYLHRECPYLVPYYLPQLEGQSQEDYLKTLGYRFADGGVLEKQDQYLKRMSGLARLYAAIIITIPRKDDPTPHPHGPEYGWRWLTNILNRFPQPDICATLIMEFLQTAGADLHAVYGNQFLKVLQVLRGDYMTALNRIDTGGPKARLEGLIGKILAEGRIERPEGIMSVNFW
;
A
#
# COMPACT_ATOMS: atom_id res chain seq x y z
N MET A 1 7.70 24.89 27.60
CA MET A 1 6.97 24.87 26.31
C MET A 1 7.84 24.13 25.29
N VAL A 2 7.31 23.10 24.62
CA VAL A 2 8.08 22.34 23.63
C VAL A 2 8.02 23.05 22.28
N SER A 3 9.17 23.26 21.62
CA SER A 3 9.26 23.93 20.32
C SER A 3 10.30 23.26 19.43
N ILE A 4 9.99 23.11 18.14
CA ILE A 4 10.92 22.56 17.13
C ILE A 4 12.13 23.46 16.89
N ASN A 5 12.07 24.72 17.32
CA ASN A 5 13.16 25.70 17.19
C ASN A 5 14.24 25.53 18.26
N GLY A 6 14.04 24.66 19.25
CA GLY A 6 15.02 24.38 20.31
C GLY A 6 16.25 23.59 19.85
N HIS A 7 16.25 23.07 18.62
CA HIS A 7 17.39 22.34 18.05
C HIS A 7 17.38 22.45 16.50
N PRO A 8 18.53 22.63 15.83
CA PRO A 8 18.58 22.79 14.36
C PRO A 8 17.98 21.61 13.59
N LEU A 9 18.06 20.40 14.14
CA LEU A 9 17.46 19.18 13.56
C LEU A 9 16.03 18.90 14.04
N GLY A 10 15.45 19.74 14.89
CA GLY A 10 14.15 19.49 15.52
C GLY A 10 13.03 19.30 14.49
N ARG A 11 12.98 20.16 13.47
CA ARG A 11 11.98 20.06 12.39
C ARG A 11 12.10 18.75 11.62
N THR A 12 13.31 18.37 11.21
CA THR A 12 13.54 17.13 10.45
C THR A 12 13.18 15.91 11.28
N TYR A 13 13.66 15.85 12.53
CA TYR A 13 13.37 14.74 13.45
C TYR A 13 11.87 14.58 13.69
N CYS A 14 11.15 15.67 13.98
CA CYS A 14 9.70 15.63 14.16
C CYS A 14 8.96 15.19 12.89
N THR A 15 9.40 15.63 11.71
CA THR A 15 8.80 15.23 10.43
C THR A 15 9.00 13.74 10.16
N MET A 16 10.21 13.22 10.37
CA MET A 16 10.52 11.80 10.25
C MET A 16 9.70 10.96 11.24
N LEU A 17 9.63 11.39 12.49
CA LEU A 17 8.86 10.70 13.52
C LEU A 17 7.36 10.68 13.18
N LEU A 18 6.82 11.79 12.68
CA LEU A 18 5.44 11.88 12.22
C LEU A 18 5.19 10.89 11.07
N ALA A 19 6.01 10.92 10.02
CA ALA A 19 5.92 9.99 8.90
C ALA A 19 5.96 8.52 9.35
N LYS A 20 6.91 8.16 10.24
CA LYS A 20 6.99 6.82 10.83
C LYS A 20 5.72 6.45 11.60
N LYS A 21 5.11 7.39 12.31
CA LYS A 21 3.85 7.17 13.04
C LYS A 21 2.68 6.90 12.10
N PHE A 22 2.57 7.60 10.97
CA PHE A 22 1.56 7.30 9.94
C PHE A 22 1.71 5.88 9.40
N VAL A 23 2.94 5.47 9.04
CA VAL A 23 3.20 4.10 8.59
C VAL A 23 2.86 3.07 9.68
N SER A 24 3.13 3.37 10.96
CA SER A 24 2.77 2.47 12.06
C SER A 24 1.26 2.30 12.26
N GLN A 25 0.43 3.28 11.88
CA GLN A 25 -1.05 3.12 11.93
C GLN A 25 -1.55 2.08 10.93
N ALA A 26 -0.83 1.90 9.81
CA ALA A 26 -1.13 0.89 8.82
C ALA A 26 -1.06 -0.52 9.44
N ASP A 27 0.00 -0.73 10.20
CA ASP A 27 0.33 -1.98 10.88
C ASP A 27 -0.63 -2.30 12.04
N THR A 28 -0.99 -1.31 12.85
CA THR A 28 -1.83 -1.52 14.03
C THR A 28 -3.33 -1.47 13.71
N SER A 29 -3.80 -0.31 13.28
CA SER A 29 -5.23 0.03 13.27
C SER A 29 -5.87 -0.40 11.94
N ILE A 30 -5.19 -0.08 10.83
CA ILE A 30 -5.72 -0.29 9.47
C ILE A 30 -5.67 -1.76 9.05
N SER A 31 -4.67 -2.51 9.54
CA SER A 31 -4.54 -3.95 9.29
C SER A 31 -5.77 -4.74 9.77
N SER A 32 -6.43 -4.26 10.83
CA SER A 32 -7.63 -4.88 11.40
C SER A 32 -8.92 -4.14 11.06
N ASN A 33 -8.86 -2.86 10.66
CA ASN A 33 -10.01 -2.06 10.24
C ASN A 33 -9.68 -1.29 8.96
N ALA A 34 -10.10 -1.82 7.80
CA ALA A 34 -9.80 -1.22 6.50
C ALA A 34 -10.33 0.22 6.37
N SER A 35 -11.51 0.52 6.92
CA SER A 35 -12.11 1.86 6.86
C SER A 35 -11.29 2.94 7.56
N ALA A 36 -10.44 2.58 8.53
CA ALA A 36 -9.56 3.53 9.20
C ALA A 36 -8.47 4.10 8.26
N ALA A 37 -8.24 3.47 7.10
CA ALA A 37 -7.26 3.95 6.12
C ALA A 37 -7.62 5.34 5.58
N PHE A 38 -8.90 5.61 5.33
CA PHE A 38 -9.36 6.84 4.68
C PHE A 38 -9.09 8.11 5.49
N PRO A 39 -9.53 8.25 6.77
CA PRO A 39 -9.23 9.44 7.56
C PRO A 39 -7.72 9.63 7.77
N VAL A 40 -6.96 8.54 7.95
CA VAL A 40 -5.49 8.62 8.07
C VAL A 40 -4.85 9.11 6.77
N ALA A 41 -5.31 8.60 5.62
CA ALA A 41 -4.82 8.98 4.31
C ALA A 41 -5.07 10.46 4.00
N ALA A 42 -6.24 11.02 4.31
CA ALA A 42 -6.49 12.43 4.04
C ALA A 42 -5.63 13.37 4.88
N ILE A 43 -5.39 13.04 6.15
CA ILE A 43 -4.45 13.83 6.96
C ILE A 43 -3.04 13.71 6.37
N ALA A 44 -2.63 12.51 5.94
CA ALA A 44 -1.33 12.32 5.30
C ALA A 44 -1.19 13.14 4.02
N VAL A 45 -2.21 13.18 3.15
CA VAL A 45 -2.20 13.97 1.91
C VAL A 45 -2.15 15.47 2.22
N ALA A 46 -2.97 15.97 3.14
CA ALA A 46 -2.94 17.38 3.54
C ALA A 46 -1.57 17.79 4.12
N LEU A 47 -0.96 16.93 4.95
CA LEU A 47 0.39 17.14 5.45
C LEU A 47 1.44 17.11 4.34
N TRP A 48 1.31 16.20 3.38
CA TRP A 48 2.25 16.07 2.26
C TRP A 48 2.19 17.29 1.34
N GLN A 49 1.00 17.79 1.01
CA GLN A 49 0.82 19.01 0.23
C GLN A 49 1.52 20.21 0.90
N ARG A 50 1.39 20.33 2.22
CA ARG A 50 1.99 21.45 2.97
C ARG A 50 3.47 21.26 3.30
N PHE A 51 3.92 20.02 3.46
CA PHE A 51 5.27 19.66 3.86
C PHE A 51 5.80 18.52 2.98
N PRO A 52 6.36 18.81 1.79
CA PRO A 52 6.81 17.77 0.86
C PRO A 52 7.80 16.75 1.44
N ASP A 53 8.63 17.17 2.40
CA ASP A 53 9.57 16.27 3.09
C ASP A 53 8.86 15.21 3.95
N PHE A 54 7.67 15.51 4.49
CA PHE A 54 6.85 14.50 5.16
C PHE A 54 6.53 13.34 4.21
N GLY A 55 6.10 13.66 2.99
CA GLY A 55 5.80 12.65 1.98
C GLY A 55 6.99 11.80 1.56
N ARG A 56 8.16 12.44 1.42
CA ARG A 56 9.43 11.73 1.15
C ARG A 56 9.77 10.75 2.27
N PHE A 57 9.69 11.18 3.53
CA PHE A 57 9.92 10.28 4.66
C PHE A 57 8.83 9.21 4.79
N PHE A 58 7.57 9.55 4.51
CA PHE A 58 6.46 8.60 4.53
C PHE A 58 6.70 7.47 3.54
N LEU A 59 7.01 7.78 2.28
CA LEU A 59 7.37 6.78 1.27
C LEU A 59 8.61 5.98 1.68
N ALA A 60 9.65 6.63 2.22
CA ALA A 60 10.85 5.94 2.67
C ALA A 60 10.55 4.89 3.76
N TYR A 61 9.75 5.24 4.76
CA TYR A 61 9.34 4.29 5.80
C TYR A 61 8.39 3.22 5.25
N LEU A 62 7.40 3.60 4.44
CA LEU A 62 6.45 2.67 3.83
C LEU A 62 7.17 1.60 2.98
N HIS A 63 8.07 2.02 2.10
CA HIS A 63 8.83 1.11 1.23
C HIS A 63 9.84 0.26 2.00
N ARG A 64 10.39 0.77 3.10
CA ARG A 64 11.25 -0.03 3.98
C ARG A 64 10.46 -1.11 4.70
N GLU A 65 9.24 -0.83 5.13
CA GLU A 65 8.38 -1.83 5.77
C GLU A 65 7.76 -2.79 4.73
N CYS A 66 7.45 -2.32 3.51
CA CYS A 66 6.90 -3.14 2.42
C CYS A 66 7.57 -2.78 1.08
N PRO A 67 8.69 -3.42 0.70
CA PRO A 67 9.42 -3.12 -0.55
C PRO A 67 8.60 -3.45 -1.81
N TYR A 68 7.61 -4.33 -1.68
CA TYR A 68 6.66 -4.69 -2.73
C TYR A 68 5.74 -3.53 -3.15
N LEU A 69 5.65 -2.45 -2.37
CA LEU A 69 4.98 -1.21 -2.77
C LEU A 69 5.83 -0.35 -3.74
N VAL A 70 7.10 -0.71 -3.98
CA VAL A 70 7.98 -0.18 -5.05
C VAL A 70 7.99 -1.04 -6.32
N PRO A 71 7.18 -2.11 -6.39
CA PRO A 71 7.43 -3.34 -7.15
C PRO A 71 8.88 -3.83 -7.28
N TYR A 72 9.66 -3.74 -6.21
CA TYR A 72 11.06 -4.18 -6.21
C TYR A 72 11.25 -5.46 -5.39
N TYR A 73 11.75 -6.53 -6.03
CA TYR A 73 12.09 -7.78 -5.36
C TYR A 73 13.59 -7.78 -5.08
N LEU A 74 13.93 -7.62 -3.81
CA LEU A 74 15.30 -7.63 -3.34
C LEU A 74 15.83 -9.08 -3.39
N PRO A 75 16.91 -9.37 -4.13
CA PRO A 75 17.59 -10.65 -4.00
C PRO A 75 18.38 -10.69 -2.69
N GLN A 76 18.60 -11.89 -2.17
CA GLN A 76 19.56 -12.08 -1.09
C GLN A 76 20.97 -11.79 -1.60
N LEU A 77 21.70 -10.93 -0.89
CA LEU A 77 23.07 -10.61 -1.24
C LEU A 77 24.03 -11.73 -0.82
N GLU A 78 25.15 -11.86 -1.54
CA GLU A 78 26.20 -12.80 -1.17
C GLU A 78 26.72 -12.48 0.25
N GLY A 79 26.80 -13.50 1.11
CA GLY A 79 27.19 -13.37 2.51
C GLY A 79 26.12 -12.78 3.43
N GLN A 80 24.93 -12.42 2.93
CA GLN A 80 23.83 -11.93 3.77
C GLN A 80 23.17 -13.08 4.52
N SER A 81 23.02 -12.93 5.84
CA SER A 81 22.30 -13.90 6.66
C SER A 81 20.84 -14.01 6.22
N GLN A 82 20.21 -15.17 6.43
CA GLN A 82 18.79 -15.36 6.15
C GLN A 82 17.91 -14.38 6.94
N GLU A 83 18.30 -14.10 8.19
CA GLU A 83 17.59 -13.15 9.05
C GLU A 83 17.64 -11.73 8.48
N ASP A 84 18.83 -11.25 8.10
CA ASP A 84 18.98 -9.92 7.54
C ASP A 84 18.27 -9.80 6.20
N TYR A 85 18.30 -10.86 5.39
CA TYR A 85 17.54 -10.91 4.14
C TYR A 85 16.03 -10.79 4.40
N LEU A 86 15.47 -11.57 5.33
CA LEU A 86 14.06 -11.48 5.67
C LEU A 86 13.68 -10.09 6.22
N LYS A 87 14.54 -9.46 7.03
CA LYS A 87 14.36 -8.06 7.46
C LYS A 87 14.29 -7.11 6.27
N THR A 88 15.10 -7.30 5.23
CA THR A 88 15.01 -6.47 4.01
C THR A 88 13.69 -6.66 3.25
N LEU A 89 13.05 -7.82 3.38
CA LEU A 89 11.70 -8.10 2.84
C LEU A 89 10.56 -7.58 3.76
N GLY A 90 10.91 -6.92 4.86
CA GLY A 90 9.96 -6.35 5.82
C GLY A 90 9.48 -7.32 6.91
N TYR A 91 10.11 -8.51 7.03
CA TYR A 91 9.82 -9.41 8.14
C TYR A 91 10.39 -8.89 9.46
N ARG A 92 9.73 -9.25 10.55
CA ARG A 92 10.14 -8.93 11.91
C ARG A 92 10.53 -10.18 12.68
N PHE A 93 11.45 -9.98 13.61
CA PHE A 93 11.93 -10.98 14.53
C PHE A 93 11.60 -10.50 15.95
N ALA A 94 11.00 -11.37 16.75
CA ALA A 94 10.74 -11.12 18.16
C ALA A 94 12.03 -11.28 18.98
N ASP A 95 11.95 -10.95 20.27
CA ASP A 95 13.05 -11.17 21.20
C ASP A 95 13.51 -12.64 21.16
N GLY A 96 14.82 -12.84 21.06
CA GLY A 96 15.41 -14.17 20.87
C GLY A 96 15.50 -14.64 19.41
N GLY A 97 15.22 -13.78 18.43
CA GLY A 97 15.43 -14.09 17.00
C GLY A 97 14.33 -14.95 16.38
N VAL A 98 13.13 -14.97 16.99
CA VAL A 98 12.00 -15.75 16.47
C VAL A 98 11.33 -14.98 15.34
N LEU A 99 11.35 -15.53 14.12
CA LEU A 99 10.66 -14.97 12.95
C LEU A 99 9.15 -14.87 13.20
N GLU A 100 8.56 -13.72 12.85
CA GLU A 100 7.11 -13.56 12.91
C GLU A 100 6.37 -14.55 12.01
N LYS A 101 5.14 -14.90 12.37
CA LYS A 101 4.36 -15.83 11.57
C LYS A 101 3.91 -15.20 10.27
N GLN A 102 3.76 -16.02 9.22
CA GLN A 102 3.36 -15.57 7.89
C GLN A 102 2.01 -14.84 7.89
N ASP A 103 1.02 -15.30 8.66
CA ASP A 103 -0.28 -14.65 8.80
C ASP A 103 -0.18 -13.25 9.43
N GLN A 104 0.69 -13.10 10.43
CA GLN A 104 0.98 -11.81 11.06
C GLN A 104 1.67 -10.88 10.06
N TYR A 105 2.71 -11.34 9.36
CA TYR A 105 3.38 -10.60 8.30
C TYR A 105 2.39 -10.09 7.25
N LEU A 106 1.58 -10.98 6.67
CA LEU A 106 0.61 -10.64 5.63
C LEU A 106 -0.44 -9.65 6.14
N LYS A 107 -0.89 -9.78 7.40
CA LYS A 107 -1.83 -8.83 8.01
C LYS A 107 -1.24 -7.42 8.06
N ARG A 108 0.04 -7.26 8.42
CA ARG A 108 0.70 -5.94 8.41
C ARG A 108 0.82 -5.40 6.98
N MET A 109 1.21 -6.24 6.04
CA MET A 109 1.34 -5.87 4.63
C MET A 109 0.00 -5.45 4.00
N SER A 110 -1.11 -6.11 4.36
CA SER A 110 -2.46 -5.67 4.01
C SER A 110 -2.74 -4.25 4.49
N GLY A 111 -2.41 -3.94 5.75
CA GLY A 111 -2.59 -2.60 6.32
C GLY A 111 -1.81 -1.52 5.56
N LEU A 112 -0.55 -1.81 5.20
CA LEU A 112 0.31 -0.91 4.41
C LEU A 112 -0.24 -0.69 3.00
N ALA A 113 -0.72 -1.75 2.33
CA ALA A 113 -1.35 -1.66 1.01
C ALA A 113 -2.63 -0.83 1.04
N ARG A 114 -3.50 -1.03 2.04
CA ARG A 114 -4.72 -0.24 2.23
C ARG A 114 -4.40 1.24 2.44
N LEU A 115 -3.44 1.57 3.30
CA LEU A 115 -3.06 2.97 3.53
C LEU A 115 -2.49 3.60 2.26
N TYR A 116 -1.62 2.89 1.53
CA TYR A 116 -1.06 3.37 0.28
C TYR A 116 -2.14 3.62 -0.79
N ALA A 117 -3.05 2.67 -0.96
CA ALA A 117 -4.17 2.80 -1.89
C ALA A 117 -5.14 3.92 -1.49
N ALA A 118 -5.43 4.09 -0.20
CA ALA A 118 -6.27 5.18 0.30
C ALA A 118 -5.63 6.55 0.06
N ILE A 119 -4.30 6.69 0.19
CA ILE A 119 -3.58 7.92 -0.16
C ILE A 119 -3.78 8.24 -1.65
N ILE A 120 -3.64 7.25 -2.53
CA ILE A 120 -3.76 7.43 -3.98
C ILE A 120 -5.11 7.99 -4.41
N ILE A 121 -6.19 7.57 -3.74
CA ILE A 121 -7.57 7.94 -4.10
C ILE A 121 -8.14 9.07 -3.23
N THR A 122 -7.35 9.60 -2.30
CA THR A 122 -7.79 10.71 -1.46
C THR A 122 -8.07 11.93 -2.34
N ILE A 123 -9.23 12.54 -2.14
CA ILE A 123 -9.59 13.78 -2.83
C ILE A 123 -9.05 14.94 -1.96
N PRO A 124 -8.14 15.79 -2.49
CA PRO A 124 -7.66 16.96 -1.76
C PRO A 124 -8.78 17.94 -1.43
N ARG A 125 -8.54 18.83 -0.46
CA ARG A 125 -9.52 19.85 -0.09
C ARG A 125 -9.79 20.76 -1.28
N LYS A 126 -11.06 21.05 -1.57
CA LYS A 126 -11.49 21.85 -2.74
C LYS A 126 -10.92 23.28 -2.74
N ASP A 127 -10.68 23.84 -1.57
CA ASP A 127 -10.15 25.19 -1.35
C ASP A 127 -8.62 25.27 -1.46
N ASP A 128 -7.93 24.11 -1.52
CA ASP A 128 -6.47 24.06 -1.69
C ASP A 128 -6.13 23.80 -3.17
N PRO A 129 -5.52 24.78 -3.88
CA PRO A 129 -5.14 24.60 -5.28
C PRO A 129 -3.93 23.67 -5.47
N THR A 130 -3.29 23.22 -4.37
CA THR A 130 -2.14 22.33 -4.43
C THR A 130 -2.56 21.00 -5.07
N PRO A 131 -1.87 20.52 -6.12
CA PRO A 131 -2.17 19.23 -6.73
C PRO A 131 -2.08 18.07 -5.73
N HIS A 132 -2.72 16.95 -6.04
CA HIS A 132 -2.54 15.73 -5.27
C HIS A 132 -1.08 15.27 -5.34
N PRO A 133 -0.37 15.07 -4.21
CA PRO A 133 1.07 14.84 -4.21
C PRO A 133 1.47 13.43 -4.67
N HIS A 134 0.53 12.47 -4.64
CA HIS A 134 0.77 11.07 -4.97
C HIS A 134 -0.50 10.38 -5.52
N GLY A 135 -1.02 10.88 -6.65
CA GLY A 135 -2.38 10.57 -7.13
C GLY A 135 -2.56 9.23 -7.85
N PRO A 136 -3.71 9.04 -8.52
CA PRO A 136 -4.06 7.84 -9.28
C PRO A 136 -3.00 7.35 -10.27
N GLU A 137 -2.17 8.24 -10.81
CA GLU A 137 -1.04 7.93 -11.69
C GLU A 137 0.02 7.05 -11.01
N TYR A 138 0.26 7.23 -9.72
CA TYR A 138 1.17 6.38 -8.95
C TYR A 138 0.55 5.01 -8.64
N GLY A 139 -0.76 4.97 -8.45
CA GLY A 139 -1.50 3.72 -8.30
C GLY A 139 -1.51 2.88 -9.58
N TRP A 140 -1.74 3.53 -10.73
CA TRP A 140 -1.62 2.90 -12.04
C TRP A 140 -0.22 2.32 -12.25
N ARG A 141 0.82 3.13 -12.06
CA ARG A 141 2.22 2.70 -12.19
C ARG A 141 2.54 1.51 -11.29
N TRP A 142 2.11 1.55 -10.03
CA TRP A 142 2.30 0.45 -9.10
C TRP A 142 1.66 -0.84 -9.62
N LEU A 143 0.37 -0.80 -9.96
CA LEU A 143 -0.38 -1.97 -10.41
C LEU A 143 0.19 -2.55 -11.70
N THR A 144 0.52 -1.72 -12.69
CA THR A 144 1.12 -2.22 -13.93
C THR A 144 2.52 -2.79 -13.69
N ASN A 145 3.32 -2.17 -12.82
CA ASN A 145 4.67 -2.64 -12.55
C ASN A 145 4.68 -3.96 -11.77
N ILE A 146 3.81 -4.13 -10.77
CA ILE A 146 3.75 -5.39 -10.02
C ILE A 146 3.26 -6.53 -10.92
N LEU A 147 2.30 -6.27 -11.83
CA LEU A 147 1.80 -7.27 -12.78
C LEU A 147 2.81 -7.63 -13.89
N ASN A 148 3.80 -6.78 -14.14
CA ASN A 148 4.90 -7.06 -15.08
C ASN A 148 6.05 -7.84 -14.42
N ARG A 149 5.95 -8.20 -13.14
CA ARG A 149 6.94 -9.01 -12.43
C ARG A 149 6.42 -10.43 -12.22
N PHE A 150 7.34 -11.38 -12.08
CA PHE A 150 6.94 -12.75 -11.73
C PHE A 150 6.42 -12.79 -10.29
N PRO A 151 5.21 -13.31 -10.02
CA PRO A 151 4.61 -13.22 -8.69
C PRO A 151 5.46 -13.88 -7.60
N GLN A 152 5.37 -13.34 -6.38
CA GLN A 152 5.86 -13.98 -5.16
C GLN A 152 4.67 -14.60 -4.39
N PRO A 153 4.81 -15.83 -3.86
CA PRO A 153 3.73 -16.51 -3.13
C PRO A 153 3.21 -15.69 -1.95
N ASP A 154 1.90 -15.77 -1.70
CA ASP A 154 1.12 -15.05 -0.68
C ASP A 154 1.10 -13.51 -0.80
N ILE A 155 2.29 -12.88 -0.81
CA ILE A 155 2.44 -11.43 -0.65
C ILE A 155 1.89 -10.66 -1.85
N CYS A 156 2.17 -11.11 -3.08
CA CYS A 156 1.65 -10.41 -4.26
C CYS A 156 0.12 -10.49 -4.32
N ALA A 157 -0.45 -11.66 -4.04
CA ALA A 157 -1.89 -11.84 -4.03
C ALA A 157 -2.57 -10.97 -2.97
N THR A 158 -1.99 -10.95 -1.77
CA THR A 158 -2.42 -10.09 -0.66
C THR A 158 -2.43 -8.62 -1.06
N LEU A 159 -1.29 -8.09 -1.53
CA LEU A 159 -1.18 -6.66 -1.83
C LEU A 159 -2.10 -6.22 -2.97
N ILE A 160 -2.18 -7.01 -4.05
CA ILE A 160 -3.03 -6.69 -5.21
C ILE A 160 -4.50 -6.70 -4.80
N MET A 161 -4.93 -7.69 -4.00
CA MET A 161 -6.32 -7.76 -3.52
C MET A 161 -6.69 -6.52 -2.71
N GLU A 162 -5.88 -6.18 -1.70
CA GLU A 162 -6.14 -5.05 -0.80
C GLU A 162 -6.13 -3.72 -1.54
N PHE A 163 -5.20 -3.58 -2.50
CA PHE A 163 -5.13 -2.40 -3.35
C PHE A 163 -6.37 -2.27 -4.24
N LEU A 164 -6.81 -3.35 -4.90
CA LEU A 164 -8.00 -3.32 -5.76
C LEU A 164 -9.28 -3.07 -4.97
N GLN A 165 -9.42 -3.64 -3.77
CA GLN A 165 -10.56 -3.37 -2.89
C GLN A 165 -10.61 -1.93 -2.42
N THR A 166 -9.45 -1.28 -2.26
CA THR A 166 -9.36 0.09 -1.75
C THR A 166 -9.43 1.14 -2.86
N ALA A 167 -8.72 0.95 -3.98
CA ALA A 167 -8.55 1.95 -5.03
C ALA A 167 -9.11 1.53 -6.40
N GLY A 168 -9.60 0.30 -6.55
CA GLY A 168 -9.99 -0.23 -7.86
C GLY A 168 -11.14 0.55 -8.51
N ALA A 169 -12.14 0.98 -7.74
CA ALA A 169 -13.26 1.74 -8.26
C ALA A 169 -12.83 3.12 -8.80
N ASP A 170 -11.96 3.82 -8.07
CA ASP A 170 -11.44 5.13 -8.45
C ASP A 170 -10.47 5.04 -9.63
N LEU A 171 -9.60 4.02 -9.68
CA LEU A 171 -8.75 3.77 -10.85
C LEU A 171 -9.59 3.41 -12.08
N HIS A 172 -10.65 2.62 -11.93
CA HIS A 172 -11.57 2.35 -13.03
C HIS A 172 -12.28 3.63 -13.50
N ALA A 173 -12.68 4.52 -12.58
CA ALA A 173 -13.27 5.81 -12.94
C ALA A 173 -12.29 6.70 -13.73
N VAL A 174 -11.00 6.68 -13.39
CA VAL A 174 -9.96 7.48 -14.05
C VAL A 174 -9.54 6.90 -15.41
N TYR A 175 -9.36 5.58 -15.51
CA TYR A 175 -8.73 4.94 -16.67
C TYR A 175 -9.69 4.10 -17.54
N GLY A 176 -10.94 3.90 -17.10
CA GLY A 176 -12.00 3.21 -17.83
C GLY A 176 -11.56 1.86 -18.41
N ASN A 177 -11.72 1.70 -19.72
CA ASN A 177 -11.39 0.47 -20.44
C ASN A 177 -9.92 0.04 -20.31
N GLN A 178 -8.98 0.97 -20.08
CA GLN A 178 -7.58 0.57 -19.87
C GLN A 178 -7.42 -0.17 -18.54
N PHE A 179 -8.16 0.21 -17.50
CA PHE A 179 -8.16 -0.51 -16.23
C PHE A 179 -8.73 -1.92 -16.38
N LEU A 180 -9.81 -2.08 -17.16
CA LEU A 180 -10.39 -3.40 -17.43
C LEU A 180 -9.42 -4.32 -18.16
N LYS A 181 -8.62 -3.80 -19.11
CA LYS A 181 -7.54 -4.57 -19.74
C LYS A 181 -6.47 -5.02 -18.74
N VAL A 182 -6.12 -4.18 -17.78
CA VAL A 182 -5.19 -4.56 -16.70
C VAL A 182 -5.78 -5.69 -15.84
N LEU A 183 -7.07 -5.65 -15.53
CA LEU A 183 -7.75 -6.76 -14.83
C LEU A 183 -7.78 -8.05 -15.64
N GLN A 184 -7.88 -7.97 -16.97
CA GLN A 184 -7.79 -9.13 -17.85
C GLN A 184 -6.38 -9.75 -17.84
N VAL A 185 -5.32 -8.93 -17.87
CA VAL A 185 -3.93 -9.40 -17.72
C VAL A 185 -3.74 -10.07 -16.36
N LEU A 186 -4.29 -9.49 -15.30
CA LEU A 186 -4.27 -10.08 -13.97
C LEU A 186 -4.98 -11.44 -13.94
N ARG A 187 -6.19 -11.55 -14.51
CA ARG A 187 -6.94 -12.82 -14.59
C ARG A 187 -6.25 -13.88 -15.45
N GLY A 188 -5.60 -13.47 -16.53
CA GLY A 188 -4.99 -14.37 -17.50
C GLY A 188 -3.56 -14.74 -17.09
N ASP A 189 -2.61 -14.01 -17.66
CA ASP A 189 -1.18 -14.34 -17.59
C ASP A 189 -0.66 -14.33 -16.14
N TYR A 190 -1.02 -13.31 -15.37
CA TYR A 190 -0.50 -13.18 -14.01
C TYR A 190 -1.05 -14.26 -13.07
N MET A 191 -2.37 -14.52 -13.09
CA MET A 191 -2.98 -15.58 -12.29
C MET A 191 -2.47 -16.96 -12.71
N THR A 192 -2.22 -17.18 -14.00
CA THR A 192 -1.62 -18.42 -14.50
C THR A 192 -0.22 -18.62 -13.92
N ALA A 193 0.61 -17.58 -13.88
CA ALA A 193 1.93 -17.64 -13.25
C ALA A 193 1.83 -17.90 -11.74
N LEU A 194 0.92 -17.21 -11.05
CA LEU A 194 0.70 -17.37 -9.61
C LEU A 194 0.20 -18.78 -9.25
N ASN A 195 -0.69 -19.36 -10.07
CA ASN A 195 -1.19 -20.73 -9.88
C ASN A 195 -0.10 -21.81 -9.91
N ARG A 196 1.06 -21.55 -10.53
CA ARG A 196 2.18 -22.50 -10.58
C ARG A 196 2.97 -22.55 -9.27
N ILE A 197 2.89 -21.50 -8.46
CA ILE A 197 3.76 -21.30 -7.28
C ILE A 197 2.98 -21.12 -5.98
N ASP A 198 1.67 -20.89 -6.04
CA ASP A 198 0.85 -20.53 -4.89
C ASP A 198 -0.47 -21.33 -4.91
N THR A 199 -0.76 -22.00 -3.80
CA THR A 199 -2.02 -22.70 -3.53
C THR A 199 -2.71 -22.19 -2.28
N GLY A 200 -2.25 -21.06 -1.74
CA GLY A 200 -2.67 -20.45 -0.49
C GLY A 200 -3.97 -19.65 -0.58
N GLY A 201 -4.49 -19.31 0.61
CA GLY A 201 -5.69 -18.52 0.78
C GLY A 201 -5.65 -17.10 0.18
N PRO A 202 -4.53 -16.36 0.20
CA PRO A 202 -4.42 -15.06 -0.48
C PRO A 202 -4.74 -15.13 -1.97
N LYS A 203 -4.17 -16.12 -2.68
CA LYS A 203 -4.45 -16.32 -4.11
C LYS A 203 -5.92 -16.60 -4.36
N ALA A 204 -6.52 -17.56 -3.66
CA ALA A 204 -7.92 -17.94 -3.87
C ALA A 204 -8.88 -16.75 -3.67
N ARG A 205 -8.59 -15.88 -2.68
CA ARG A 205 -9.38 -14.66 -2.45
C ARG A 205 -9.21 -13.63 -3.56
N LEU A 206 -7.99 -13.43 -4.07
CA LEU A 206 -7.75 -12.55 -5.21
C LEU A 206 -8.48 -13.06 -6.45
N GLU A 207 -8.41 -14.36 -6.74
CA GLU A 207 -9.12 -14.99 -7.86
C GLU A 207 -10.65 -14.79 -7.74
N GLY A 208 -11.21 -15.00 -6.55
CA GLY A 208 -12.62 -14.73 -6.27
C GLY A 208 -13.02 -13.27 -6.48
N LEU A 209 -12.19 -12.32 -6.02
CA LEU A 209 -12.42 -10.89 -6.22
C LEU A 209 -12.47 -10.52 -7.72
N ILE A 210 -11.48 -10.99 -8.48
CA ILE A 210 -11.41 -10.72 -9.92
C ILE A 210 -12.58 -11.38 -10.67
N GLY A 211 -12.93 -12.61 -10.29
CA GLY A 211 -14.12 -13.29 -10.80
C GLY A 211 -15.40 -12.48 -10.57
N LYS A 212 -15.61 -11.97 -9.35
CA LYS A 212 -16.76 -11.13 -9.00
C LYS A 212 -16.80 -9.85 -9.83
N ILE A 213 -15.69 -9.11 -9.88
CA ILE A 213 -15.61 -7.82 -10.61
C ILE A 213 -15.96 -8.00 -12.09
N LEU A 214 -15.43 -9.04 -12.74
CA LEU A 214 -15.65 -9.28 -14.16
C LEU A 214 -17.03 -9.82 -14.46
N ALA A 215 -17.62 -10.61 -13.57
CA ALA A 215 -18.98 -11.12 -13.72
C ALA A 215 -20.03 -10.01 -13.57
N GLU A 216 -19.84 -9.11 -12.60
CA GLU A 216 -20.79 -8.03 -12.33
C GLU A 216 -20.53 -6.78 -13.19
N GLY A 217 -19.36 -6.67 -13.83
CA GLY A 217 -18.97 -5.51 -14.63
C GLY A 217 -18.80 -4.23 -13.81
N ARG A 218 -18.70 -4.34 -12.48
CA ARG A 218 -18.57 -3.22 -11.54
C ARG A 218 -17.54 -3.52 -10.47
N ILE A 219 -16.93 -2.45 -9.96
CA ILE A 219 -16.03 -2.52 -8.81
C ILE A 219 -16.72 -1.77 -7.67
N GLU A 220 -16.91 -2.46 -6.56
CA GLU A 220 -17.50 -1.87 -5.37
C GLU A 220 -16.56 -0.79 -4.81
N ARG A 221 -17.12 0.37 -4.49
CA ARG A 221 -16.40 1.38 -3.73
C ARG A 221 -16.26 0.90 -2.29
N PRO A 222 -15.09 1.05 -1.66
CA PRO A 222 -14.93 0.64 -0.28
C PRO A 222 -15.74 1.54 0.65
N GLU A 223 -16.21 0.94 1.74
CA GLU A 223 -16.91 1.65 2.81
C GLU A 223 -15.95 2.58 3.57
N GLY A 224 -16.44 3.75 3.97
CA GLY A 224 -15.69 4.70 4.79
C GLY A 224 -14.86 5.73 4.00
N ILE A 225 -14.92 5.75 2.67
CA ILE A 225 -14.38 6.87 1.89
C ILE A 225 -15.03 8.17 2.37
N MET A 226 -14.20 9.16 2.68
CA MET A 226 -14.69 10.48 3.07
C MET A 226 -15.29 11.19 1.85
N SER A 227 -16.52 11.68 2.02
CA SER A 227 -17.18 12.46 0.98
C SER A 227 -16.43 13.76 0.71
N VAL A 228 -16.58 14.31 -0.49
CA VAL A 228 -16.00 15.61 -0.86
C VAL A 228 -16.49 16.76 0.04
N ASN A 229 -17.64 16.59 0.70
CA ASN A 229 -18.24 17.58 1.60
C ASN A 229 -17.88 17.33 3.08
N PHE A 230 -17.00 16.36 3.37
CA PHE A 230 -16.54 16.12 4.74
C PHE A 230 -15.64 17.27 5.25
N TRP A 231 -14.95 17.97 4.33
CA TRP A 231 -13.96 19.01 4.62
C TRP A 231 -14.48 20.44 4.44
#